data_AF-A0A7J2ZC78-F1
#
_entry.id   AF-A0A7J2ZC78-F1
#
_cell.length_a   1.000
_cell.length_b   1.000
_cell.length_c   1.000
_cell.angle_alpha   90.00
_cell.angle_beta   90.00
_cell.angle_gamma   90.00
#
_symmetry.space_group_name_H-M   'P 1'
#
loop_
_entity.id
_entity.type
_entity.pdbx_description
1 polymer ?
#
loop_
_entity_poly.entity_id
_entity_poly.type
_entity_poly.pdbx_seq_one_letter_code
_entity_poly.pdbx_strand_id
1 'polypeptide(L)'
;MASKVKPLIKCPENENLLYCLYGEIPFREIDCPFATGTGMRKRTKILELLSRDNPYFRHQLLNRFLEIMPLVENVAKKTVLGKCKVCGFPSSSEVCAFCRRLSMVKEAISKA
;
A
#
# COMPACT_ATOMS: atom_id res chain seq x y z
N MET A 1 2.92 18.98 4.09
CA MET A 1 2.86 17.55 3.71
C MET A 1 1.74 17.42 2.69
N ALA A 2 1.97 16.75 1.55
CA ALA A 2 0.93 16.66 0.52
C ALA A 2 -0.15 15.65 0.93
N SER A 3 -1.41 16.01 0.70
CA SER A 3 -2.55 15.09 0.84
C SER A 3 -2.41 13.94 -0.15
N LYS A 4 -2.54 12.70 0.33
CA LYS A 4 -2.58 11.51 -0.51
C LYS A 4 -4.03 11.12 -0.76
N VAL A 5 -4.42 11.08 -2.03
CA VAL A 5 -5.73 10.60 -2.46
C VAL A 5 -5.56 9.31 -3.27
N LYS A 6 -6.59 8.44 -3.26
CA LYS A 6 -6.63 7.21 -4.06
C LYS A 6 -7.85 7.27 -5.00
N PRO A 7 -7.75 7.93 -6.17
CA PRO A 7 -8.89 8.11 -7.07
C PRO A 7 -9.51 6.78 -7.51
N LEU A 8 -8.66 5.78 -7.76
CA LEU A 8 -9.06 4.46 -8.26
C LEU A 8 -9.43 3.46 -7.14
N ILE A 9 -9.66 3.91 -5.90
CA ILE A 9 -9.93 2.99 -4.77
C ILE A 9 -11.17 2.11 -5.00
N LYS A 10 -12.14 2.59 -5.78
CA LYS A 10 -13.37 1.86 -6.11
C LYS A 10 -13.28 1.07 -7.42
N CYS A 11 -12.20 1.22 -8.19
CA CYS A 11 -12.04 0.61 -9.51
C CYS A 11 -11.28 -0.73 -9.39
N PRO A 12 -11.92 -1.86 -9.74
CA PRO A 12 -11.27 -3.17 -9.82
C PRO A 12 -10.07 -3.20 -10.77
N GLU A 13 -9.12 -4.11 -10.51
CA GLU A 13 -7.91 -4.28 -11.32
C GLU A 13 -8.22 -4.63 -12.78
N ASN A 14 -9.25 -5.46 -13.03
CA ASN A 14 -9.70 -5.83 -14.37
C ASN A 14 -10.26 -4.64 -15.16
N GLU A 15 -11.00 -3.73 -14.51
CA GLU A 15 -11.51 -2.52 -15.17
C GLU A 15 -10.36 -1.57 -15.53
N ASN A 16 -9.39 -1.38 -14.63
CA ASN A 16 -8.20 -0.59 -14.91
C ASN A 16 -7.38 -1.18 -16.06
N LEU A 17 -7.22 -2.50 -16.11
CA LEU A 17 -6.53 -3.18 -17.20
C LEU A 17 -7.27 -2.98 -18.53
N LEU A 18 -8.59 -3.22 -18.56
CA LEU A 18 -9.39 -3.01 -19.76
C LEU A 18 -9.33 -1.56 -20.24
N TYR A 19 -9.36 -0.59 -19.34
CA TYR A 19 -9.19 0.83 -19.68
C TYR A 19 -7.85 1.09 -20.36
N CYS A 20 -6.74 0.55 -19.83
CA CYS A 20 -5.44 0.67 -20.47
C CYS A 20 -5.40 0.00 -21.85
N LEU A 21 -5.99 -1.19 -21.99
CA LEU A 21 -6.02 -1.92 -23.26
C LEU A 21 -6.82 -1.20 -24.33
N TYR A 22 -8.04 -0.73 -24.02
CA TYR A 22 -8.89 0.01 -24.97
C TYR A 22 -8.34 1.41 -25.28
N GLY A 23 -7.63 2.03 -24.33
CA GLY A 23 -6.98 3.31 -24.51
C GLY A 23 -5.58 3.24 -25.11
N GLU A 24 -5.10 2.04 -25.47
CA GLU A 24 -3.74 1.79 -25.96
C GLU A 24 -2.64 2.42 -25.06
N ILE A 25 -2.90 2.44 -23.75
CA ILE A 25 -1.98 3.03 -22.77
C ILE A 25 -0.88 2.02 -22.47
N PRO A 26 0.40 2.33 -22.75
CA PRO A 26 1.49 1.40 -22.47
C PRO A 26 1.67 1.22 -20.97
N PHE A 27 1.79 -0.03 -20.53
CA PHE A 27 2.08 -0.39 -19.14
C PHE A 27 3.11 -1.52 -19.08
N ARG A 28 3.70 -1.71 -17.90
CA ARG A 28 4.67 -2.77 -17.64
C ARG A 28 3.96 -4.04 -17.17
N GLU A 29 4.12 -5.13 -17.91
CA GLU A 29 3.58 -6.45 -17.55
C GLU A 29 4.46 -7.25 -16.58
N ILE A 30 5.73 -6.85 -16.44
CA ILE A 30 6.71 -7.59 -15.64
C ILE A 30 6.65 -7.16 -14.18
N ASP A 31 6.33 -8.12 -13.30
CA ASP A 31 6.41 -7.99 -11.85
C ASP A 31 7.86 -7.77 -11.34
N CYS A 32 8.00 -7.24 -10.13
CA CYS A 32 9.30 -7.15 -9.48
C CYS A 32 9.89 -8.56 -9.21
N PRO A 33 11.16 -8.84 -9.55
CA PRO A 33 11.79 -10.15 -9.30
C PRO A 33 11.74 -10.58 -7.83
N PHE A 34 11.77 -9.61 -6.90
CA PHE A 34 11.69 -9.82 -5.45
C PHE A 34 10.26 -9.85 -4.91
N ALA A 35 9.22 -9.79 -5.75
CA ALA A 35 7.82 -9.86 -5.32
C ALA A 35 7.31 -11.30 -5.15
N THR A 36 8.12 -12.30 -5.52
CA THR A 36 7.82 -13.72 -5.30
C THR A 36 7.69 -14.00 -3.80
N GLY A 37 6.64 -14.74 -3.41
CA GLY A 37 6.36 -15.04 -2.00
C GLY A 37 5.66 -13.93 -1.21
N THR A 38 5.31 -12.79 -1.81
CA THR A 38 4.57 -11.74 -1.09
C THR A 38 3.17 -12.22 -0.67
N GLY A 39 2.82 -11.95 0.59
CA GLY A 39 1.48 -12.26 1.13
C GLY A 39 0.35 -11.55 0.37
N MET A 40 0.66 -10.49 -0.38
CA MET A 40 -0.30 -9.79 -1.23
C MET A 40 -0.87 -10.70 -2.32
N ARG A 41 -0.02 -11.44 -3.07
CA ARG A 41 -0.50 -12.37 -4.11
C ARG A 41 -1.45 -13.42 -3.55
N LYS A 42 -1.19 -13.92 -2.35
CA LYS A 42 -2.10 -14.88 -1.67
C LYS A 42 -3.45 -14.24 -1.34
N ARG A 43 -3.45 -13.00 -0.84
CA ARG A 43 -4.67 -12.25 -0.52
C ARG A 43 -5.49 -11.93 -1.77
N THR A 44 -4.85 -11.49 -2.85
CA THR A 44 -5.52 -11.22 -4.13
C THR A 44 -6.20 -12.49 -4.67
N LYS A 45 -5.51 -13.64 -4.65
CA LYS A 45 -6.10 -14.93 -5.06
C LYS A 45 -7.31 -15.34 -4.23
N ILE A 46 -7.27 -15.11 -2.91
CA ILE A 46 -8.41 -15.39 -2.03
C ILE A 46 -9.59 -14.47 -2.39
N LEU A 47 -9.33 -13.18 -2.62
CA LEU A 47 -10.37 -12.23 -3.03
C LEU A 47 -10.97 -12.60 -4.38
N GLU A 48 -10.16 -13.02 -5.35
CA GLU A 48 -10.64 -13.54 -6.64
C GLU A 48 -11.54 -14.75 -6.44
N LEU A 49 -11.12 -15.73 -5.65
CA LEU A 49 -11.90 -16.93 -5.37
C LEU A 49 -13.27 -16.59 -4.75
N LEU A 50 -13.29 -15.72 -3.75
CA LEU A 50 -14.52 -15.27 -3.08
C LEU A 50 -15.42 -14.42 -3.99
N SER A 51 -14.86 -13.78 -5.01
CA SER A 51 -15.62 -12.95 -5.96
C SER A 51 -16.20 -13.75 -7.14
N ARG A 52 -15.89 -15.05 -7.28
CA ARG A 52 -16.33 -15.86 -8.42
C ARG A 52 -17.85 -15.97 -8.51
N ASP A 53 -18.50 -16.25 -7.37
CA ASP A 53 -19.94 -16.47 -7.33
C ASP A 53 -20.73 -15.16 -7.13
N ASN A 54 -20.04 -14.09 -6.69
CA ASN A 54 -20.63 -12.78 -6.47
C ASN A 54 -19.70 -11.66 -6.99
N PRO A 55 -19.99 -11.08 -8.17
CA PRO A 55 -19.16 -10.01 -8.74
C PRO A 55 -19.16 -8.73 -7.88
N TYR A 56 -20.19 -8.51 -7.04
CA TYR A 56 -20.27 -7.36 -6.15
C TYR A 56 -19.44 -7.50 -4.88
N PHE A 57 -18.88 -8.69 -4.60
CA PHE A 57 -18.18 -8.99 -3.35
C PHE A 57 -17.08 -7.99 -3.02
N ARG A 58 -16.28 -7.58 -4.01
CA ARG A 58 -15.17 -6.62 -3.84
C ARG A 58 -15.67 -5.23 -3.39
N HIS A 59 -16.73 -4.74 -4.01
CA HIS A 59 -17.33 -3.45 -3.65
C HIS A 59 -17.99 -3.49 -2.28
N GLN A 60 -18.72 -4.57 -1.99
CA GLN A 60 -19.34 -4.77 -0.68
C GLN A 60 -18.28 -4.80 0.42
N LEU A 61 -17.20 -5.57 0.23
CA LEU A 61 -16.09 -5.64 1.19
C LEU A 61 -15.43 -4.28 1.42
N LEU A 62 -15.16 -3.53 0.35
CA LEU A 62 -14.59 -2.18 0.46
C LEU A 62 -15.54 -1.24 1.22
N ASN A 63 -16.84 -1.23 0.88
CA ASN A 63 -17.81 -0.38 1.54
C ASN A 63 -17.90 -0.69 3.04
N ARG A 64 -17.98 -1.97 3.42
CA ARG A 64 -17.95 -2.38 4.82
C ARG A 64 -16.66 -1.99 5.52
N PHE A 65 -15.51 -2.13 4.85
CA PHE A 65 -14.23 -1.67 5.39
C PHE A 65 -14.24 -0.16 5.67
N LEU A 66 -14.77 0.66 4.74
CA LEU A 66 -14.87 2.11 4.91
C LEU A 66 -15.84 2.51 6.03
N GLU A 67 -16.91 1.74 6.26
CA GLU A 67 -17.82 1.93 7.39
C GLU A 67 -17.15 1.60 8.75
N ILE A 68 -16.31 0.56 8.79
CA ILE A 68 -15.63 0.10 10.01
C ILE A 68 -14.41 0.97 10.34
N MET A 69 -13.72 1.52 9.34
CA MET A 69 -12.47 2.25 9.52
C MET A 69 -12.53 3.37 10.59
N PRO A 70 -13.56 4.25 10.62
CA PRO A 70 -13.67 5.27 11.67
C PRO A 70 -13.80 4.69 13.09
N LEU A 71 -14.47 3.53 13.24
CA LEU A 71 -14.62 2.86 14.53
C LEU A 71 -13.28 2.38 15.06
N VAL A 72 -12.43 1.86 14.17
CA VAL A 72 -11.07 1.40 14.51
C VAL A 72 -10.17 2.58 14.84
N GLU A 73 -10.27 3.68 14.10
CA GLU A 73 -9.49 4.90 14.34
C GLU A 73 -9.76 5.53 15.71
N ASN A 74 -10.99 5.42 16.23
CA ASN A 74 -11.35 5.91 17.55
C ASN A 74 -10.70 5.11 18.69
N VAL A 75 -10.49 3.81 18.49
CA VAL A 75 -9.86 2.91 19.47
C VAL A 75 -8.33 2.93 19.34
N ALA A 76 -7.81 3.24 18.16
CA ALA A 76 -6.39 3.28 17.89
C ALA A 76 -5.68 4.39 18.69
N LYS A 77 -4.62 4.03 19.42
CA LYS A 77 -3.76 5.01 20.10
C LYS A 77 -3.08 5.91 19.05
N LYS A 78 -3.41 7.20 19.06
CA LYS A 78 -2.72 8.20 18.25
C LYS A 78 -1.30 8.37 18.77
N THR A 79 -0.33 8.03 17.94
CA THR A 79 1.08 8.29 18.25
C THR A 79 1.40 9.75 17.94
N VAL A 80 2.10 10.40 18.86
CA VAL A 80 2.59 11.76 18.63
C VAL A 80 3.66 11.70 17.56
N LEU A 81 3.49 12.48 16.49
CA LEU A 81 4.49 12.57 15.42
C LEU A 81 5.46 13.71 15.75
N GLY A 82 6.74 13.36 15.89
CA GLY A 82 7.83 14.30 15.98
C GLY A 82 8.47 14.57 14.61
N LYS A 83 9.57 15.33 14.62
CA LYS A 83 10.43 15.53 13.44
C LYS A 83 11.69 14.69 13.58
N CYS A 84 12.10 14.05 12.48
CA CYS A 84 13.37 13.33 12.41
C CYS A 84 14.55 14.30 12.62
N LYS A 85 15.49 13.96 13.51
CA LYS A 85 16.69 14.76 13.78
C LYS A 85 17.62 14.89 12.55
N VAL A 86 17.59 13.94 11.62
CA VAL A 86 18.49 13.90 10.45
C VAL A 86 17.91 14.62 9.23
N CYS A 87 16.63 14.39 8.91
CA CYS A 87 16.02 14.91 7.67
C CYS A 87 14.83 15.85 7.89
N GLY A 88 14.40 16.08 9.14
CA GLY A 88 13.29 16.97 9.47
C GLY A 88 11.87 16.47 9.12
N PHE A 89 11.74 15.33 8.43
CA PHE A 89 10.44 14.75 8.07
C PHE A 89 9.69 14.15 9.29
N PRO A 90 8.36 14.00 9.21
CA PRO A 90 7.56 13.40 10.28
C PRO A 90 8.04 11.99 10.63
N SER A 91 8.19 11.74 11.93
CA SER A 91 8.67 10.47 12.46
C SER A 91 8.03 10.17 13.81
N SER A 92 7.68 8.91 14.04
CA SER A 92 7.24 8.42 15.35
C SER A 92 8.39 8.15 16.33
N SER A 93 9.64 8.32 15.88
CA SER A 93 10.87 8.15 16.66
C SER A 93 11.88 9.25 16.35
N GLU A 94 12.97 9.36 17.11
CA GLU A 94 13.97 10.42 16.92
C GLU A 94 14.58 10.45 15.51
N VAL A 95 14.78 9.26 14.92
CA VAL A 95 15.31 9.09 13.56
C VAL A 95 14.33 8.23 12.77
N CYS A 96 13.85 8.76 11.63
CA CYS A 96 12.85 8.09 10.81
C CYS A 96 13.38 6.75 10.27
N ALA A 97 12.45 5.83 9.99
CA ALA A 97 12.77 4.49 9.49
C ALA A 97 13.64 4.52 8.20
N PHE A 98 13.46 5.55 7.38
CA PHE A 98 14.25 5.76 6.16
C PHE A 98 15.72 6.08 6.48
N CYS A 99 15.97 7.10 7.30
CA CYS A 99 17.32 7.49 7.70
C CYS A 99 18.05 6.36 8.43
N ARG A 100 17.33 5.62 9.29
CA ARG A 100 17.88 4.45 9.99
C ARG A 100 18.30 3.35 9.01
N ARG A 101 17.52 3.10 7.96
CA ARG A 101 17.89 2.11 6.93
C ARG A 101 19.12 2.56 6.14
N LEU A 102 19.22 3.84 5.83
CA LEU A 102 20.39 4.38 5.13
C LEU A 102 21.68 4.27 5.94
N SER A 103 21.64 4.49 7.27
CA SER A 103 22.82 4.32 8.12
C SER A 103 23.28 2.85 8.12
N MET A 104 22.35 1.90 8.25
CA MET A 104 22.68 0.47 8.19
C MET A 104 23.34 0.06 6.87
N VAL A 105 22.86 0.59 5.74
CA VAL A 105 23.46 0.32 4.43
C VAL A 105 24.87 0.93 4.33
N LYS A 106 25.06 2.16 4.80
CA LYS A 106 26.40 2.80 4.81
C LYS A 106 27.40 2.03 5.67
N GLU A 107 26.97 1.57 6.84
CA GLU A 107 27.80 0.75 7.72
C GLU A 107 28.17 -0.59 7.07
N ALA A 108 27.22 -1.26 6.42
CA ALA A 108 27.47 -2.51 5.71
C ALA A 108 28.46 -2.33 4.55
N ILE A 109 28.35 -1.24 3.79
CA ILE A 109 29.28 -0.92 2.69
C ILE A 109 30.66 -0.57 3.24
N SER A 110 30.77 0.14 4.37
CA SER A 110 32.06 0.52 4.96
C SER A 110 32.84 -0.66 5.58
N LYS A 111 32.16 -1.78 5.82
CA LYS A 111 32.74 -3.03 6.37
C LYS A 111 33.06 -4.05 5.29
N ALA A 112 32.67 -3.79 4.04
CA ALA A 112 32.99 -4.60 2.87
C ALA A 112 34.22 -4.04 2.17
#